data_AF-A0A6V8P1P1-F1
#
_entry.id   AF-A0A6V8P1P1-F1
#
_cell.length_a   1.000
_cell.length_b   1.000
_cell.length_c   1.000
_cell.angle_alpha   90.00
_cell.angle_beta   90.00
_cell.angle_gamma   90.00
#
_symmetry.space_group_name_H-M   'P 1'
#
loop_
_entity.id
_entity.type
_entity.pdbx_description
1 polymer ?
#
loop_
_entity_poly.entity_id
_entity_poly.type
_entity_poly.pdbx_seq_one_letter_code
_entity_poly.pdbx_strand_id
1 'polypeptide(L)'
;EPLGLAHAVLTAEDYLKDDDLFVMYLGDNIIKEGFKSLVDEFLQNRPNAQILLAHVHDPERFGVAELSNGRVVRLIEKPQVPPSGLALVGLYMFDHSIITAAKSIKPSARGELEITDAIQFLIDEGYVVDPHVINGWWKDTGKLEDLLEANRILLDDLETRIDGSVDERSRIIGKVIVEKEATVV
;
A
#
# COMPACT_ATOMS: atom_id res chain seq x y z
N GLU A 1 12.70 -9.55 -14.90
CA GLU A 1 11.40 -10.25 -14.96
C GLU A 1 10.64 -9.98 -13.66
N PRO A 2 9.30 -9.96 -13.66
CA PRO A 2 8.51 -9.80 -12.43
C PRO A 2 8.39 -11.14 -11.70
N LEU A 3 9.33 -11.43 -10.80
CA LEU A 3 9.40 -12.70 -10.05
C LEU A 3 8.72 -12.62 -8.66
N GLY A 4 7.76 -11.71 -8.47
CA GLY A 4 7.06 -11.48 -7.20
C GLY A 4 7.56 -10.25 -6.42
N LEU A 5 6.79 -9.84 -5.41
CA LEU A 5 7.06 -8.62 -4.64
C LEU A 5 8.31 -8.70 -3.76
N ALA A 6 8.60 -9.87 -3.17
CA ALA A 6 9.84 -10.04 -2.41
C ALA A 6 11.08 -10.02 -3.33
N HIS A 7 10.95 -10.39 -4.60
CA HIS A 7 12.03 -10.19 -5.57
C HIS A 7 12.35 -8.70 -5.78
N ALA A 8 11.36 -7.80 -5.73
CA ALA A 8 11.61 -6.36 -5.83
C ALA A 8 12.50 -5.85 -4.69
N VAL A 9 12.30 -6.36 -3.48
CA VAL A 9 13.18 -6.08 -2.32
C VAL A 9 14.62 -6.53 -2.62
N LEU A 10 14.79 -7.75 -3.14
CA LEU A 10 16.12 -8.27 -3.48
C LEU A 10 16.81 -7.46 -4.59
N THR A 11 16.05 -6.96 -5.57
CA THR A 11 16.63 -6.11 -6.64
C THR A 11 17.11 -4.75 -6.14
N ALA A 12 16.64 -4.30 -4.97
CA ALA A 12 17.05 -3.05 -4.35
C ALA A 12 18.21 -3.24 -3.34
N GLU A 13 18.64 -4.47 -3.05
CA GLU A 13 19.63 -4.76 -2.01
C GLU A 13 20.91 -3.93 -2.15
N ASP A 14 21.53 -3.90 -3.34
CA ASP A 14 22.77 -3.14 -3.57
C ASP A 14 22.62 -1.61 -3.41
N TYR A 15 21.38 -1.10 -3.43
CA TYR A 15 21.07 0.31 -3.23
C TYR A 15 20.81 0.66 -1.76
N LEU A 16 20.33 -0.32 -0.97
CA LEU A 16 20.00 -0.15 0.45
C LEU A 16 21.25 -0.43 1.30
N LYS A 17 21.59 0.47 2.21
CA LYS A 17 22.70 0.27 3.16
C LYS A 17 22.18 -0.40 4.42
N ASP A 18 22.98 -1.24 5.08
CA ASP A 18 22.58 -2.05 6.26
C ASP A 18 21.70 -1.35 7.32
N ASP A 19 21.91 -0.05 7.58
CA ASP A 19 21.15 0.72 8.58
C ASP A 19 19.94 1.50 8.01
N ASP A 20 19.68 1.41 6.70
CA ASP A 20 18.60 2.12 6.04
C ASP A 20 17.25 1.50 6.40
N LEU A 21 16.31 2.40 6.70
CA LEU A 21 14.88 2.14 6.77
C LEU A 21 14.26 2.60 5.46
N PHE A 22 13.38 1.79 4.88
CA PHE A 22 12.81 2.11 3.57
C PHE A 22 11.32 1.79 3.48
N VAL A 23 10.67 2.43 2.52
CA VAL A 23 9.26 2.23 2.19
C VAL A 23 9.17 1.54 0.84
N MET A 24 8.49 0.39 0.80
CA MET A 24 8.07 -0.24 -0.45
C MET A 24 6.62 0.15 -0.73
N TYR A 25 6.37 0.84 -1.84
CA TYR A 25 5.04 1.28 -2.24
C TYR A 25 4.72 0.78 -3.65
N LEU A 26 3.64 -0.01 -3.77
CA LEU A 26 3.16 -0.51 -5.05
C LEU A 26 2.54 0.64 -5.86
N GLY A 27 3.01 0.81 -7.11
CA GLY A 27 2.69 1.98 -7.92
C GLY A 27 1.24 2.11 -8.38
N ASP A 28 0.44 1.06 -8.20
CA ASP A 28 -0.99 0.98 -8.52
C ASP A 28 -1.91 1.14 -7.29
N ASN A 29 -1.33 1.35 -6.10
CA ASN A 29 -2.06 1.53 -4.86
C ASN A 29 -2.27 3.01 -4.56
N ILE A 30 -3.51 3.40 -4.23
CA ILE A 30 -3.88 4.78 -3.87
C ILE A 30 -4.36 4.81 -2.42
N ILE A 31 -3.74 5.65 -1.60
CA ILE A 31 -4.08 5.87 -0.19
C ILE A 31 -4.43 7.35 0.00
N LYS A 32 -5.67 7.64 0.37
CA LYS A 32 -6.19 9.01 0.45
C LYS A 32 -5.54 9.84 1.56
N GLU A 33 -5.30 9.25 2.72
CA GLU A 33 -4.84 9.96 3.92
C GLU A 33 -3.33 10.30 3.89
N GLY A 34 -2.64 9.96 2.80
CA GLY A 34 -1.19 9.97 2.74
C GLY A 34 -0.57 8.94 3.69
N PHE A 35 0.75 8.99 3.86
CA PHE A 35 1.47 8.00 4.68
C PHE A 35 2.49 8.63 5.64
N LYS A 36 2.44 9.95 5.84
CA LYS A 36 3.40 10.65 6.72
C LYS A 36 3.29 10.17 8.17
N SER A 37 2.07 10.11 8.72
CA SER A 37 1.84 9.63 10.10
C SER A 37 2.34 8.21 10.30
N LEU A 38 2.24 7.37 9.28
CA LEU A 38 2.70 5.98 9.29
C LEU A 38 4.23 5.90 9.31
N VAL A 39 4.90 6.76 8.54
CA VAL A 39 6.37 6.87 8.59
C VAL A 39 6.82 7.39 9.95
N ASP A 40 6.12 8.39 10.52
CA ASP A 40 6.43 8.91 11.85
C ASP A 40 6.29 7.79 12.92
N GLU A 41 5.23 6.98 12.83
CA GLU A 41 5.02 5.80 13.69
C GLU A 41 6.14 4.76 13.54
N PHE A 42 6.52 4.42 12.30
CA PHE A 42 7.59 3.47 12.02
C PHE A 42 8.92 3.90 12.62
N LEU A 43 9.27 5.19 12.45
CA LEU A 43 10.51 5.76 12.98
C LEU A 43 10.53 5.82 14.50
N GLN A 44 9.36 5.98 15.13
CA GLN A 44 9.21 6.04 16.58
C GLN A 44 9.30 4.64 17.22
N ASN A 45 8.55 3.68 16.69
CA ASN A 45 8.44 2.33 17.28
C ASN A 45 9.60 1.42 16.86
N ARG A 46 10.19 1.70 15.69
CA ARG A 46 11.28 0.91 15.07
C ARG A 46 11.03 -0.60 15.06
N PRO A 47 9.85 -1.06 14.57
CA PRO A 47 9.68 -2.48 14.30
C PRO A 47 10.56 -2.89 13.11
N ASN A 48 10.73 -4.20 12.91
CA ASN A 48 11.45 -4.72 11.76
C ASN A 48 10.64 -4.55 10.46
N ALA A 49 9.31 -4.65 10.58
CA ALA A 49 8.38 -4.33 9.53
C ALA A 49 7.16 -3.61 10.08
N GLN A 50 6.61 -2.66 9.32
CA GLN A 50 5.27 -2.14 9.53
C GLN A 50 4.44 -2.35 8.28
N ILE A 51 3.27 -2.96 8.47
CA ILE A 51 2.36 -3.33 7.39
C ILE A 51 1.04 -2.57 7.55
N LEU A 52 0.43 -2.21 6.42
CA LEU A 52 -0.92 -1.63 6.43
C LEU A 52 -1.94 -2.72 6.14
N LEU A 53 -3.05 -2.66 6.87
CA LEU A 53 -4.18 -3.58 6.75
C LEU A 53 -5.47 -2.82 6.49
N ALA A 54 -6.27 -3.32 5.55
CA ALA A 54 -7.60 -2.79 5.25
C ALA A 54 -8.66 -3.88 5.38
N HIS A 55 -9.85 -3.51 5.86
CA HIS A 55 -11.01 -4.39 5.79
C HIS A 55 -11.52 -4.46 4.35
N VAL A 56 -11.61 -5.67 3.81
CA VAL A 56 -12.08 -5.92 2.43
C VAL A 56 -13.21 -6.96 2.41
N HIS A 57 -14.03 -6.89 1.36
CA HIS A 57 -15.10 -7.87 1.12
C HIS A 57 -14.60 -9.17 0.49
N ASP A 58 -13.54 -9.11 -0.33
CA ASP A 58 -12.99 -10.24 -1.09
C ASP A 58 -11.53 -10.55 -0.68
N PRO A 59 -11.26 -10.96 0.58
CA PRO A 59 -9.90 -11.13 1.11
C PRO A 59 -9.08 -12.22 0.41
N GLU A 60 -9.71 -13.21 -0.23
CA GLU A 60 -9.04 -14.30 -0.97
C GLU A 60 -8.17 -13.81 -2.14
N ARG A 61 -8.34 -12.56 -2.57
CA ARG A 61 -7.58 -11.94 -3.66
C ARG A 61 -6.23 -11.37 -3.21
N PHE A 62 -5.98 -11.28 -1.90
CA PHE A 62 -4.84 -10.57 -1.31
C PHE A 62 -4.05 -11.43 -0.34
N GLY A 63 -2.94 -10.91 0.16
CA GLY A 63 -2.33 -11.42 1.40
C GLY A 63 -3.21 -11.05 2.59
N VAL A 64 -3.60 -12.02 3.42
CA VAL A 64 -4.55 -11.81 4.53
C VAL A 64 -3.86 -12.01 5.86
N ALA A 65 -4.03 -11.04 6.75
CA ALA A 65 -3.48 -11.05 8.10
C ALA A 65 -4.46 -11.64 9.12
N GLU A 66 -3.95 -12.39 10.08
CA GLU A 66 -4.63 -12.77 11.31
C GLU A 66 -4.02 -11.98 12.46
N LEU A 67 -4.86 -11.30 13.24
CA LEU A 67 -4.43 -10.54 14.41
C LEU A 67 -4.85 -11.25 15.70
N SER A 68 -3.97 -11.25 16.69
CA SER A 68 -4.27 -11.68 18.05
C SER A 68 -3.70 -10.67 19.04
N ASN A 69 -4.54 -10.15 19.94
CA ASN A 69 -4.17 -9.12 20.92
C ASN A 69 -3.43 -7.91 20.29
N GLY A 70 -3.86 -7.49 19.10
CA GLY A 70 -3.29 -6.34 18.38
C GLY A 70 -1.96 -6.62 17.66
N ARG A 71 -1.48 -7.88 17.62
CA ARG A 71 -0.28 -8.27 16.88
C ARG A 71 -0.62 -9.16 15.68
N VAL A 72 0.18 -9.06 14.63
CA VAL A 72 0.11 -10.00 13.50
C VAL A 72 0.65 -11.35 13.95
N VAL A 73 -0.18 -12.38 13.90
CA VAL A 73 0.23 -13.75 14.25
C VAL A 73 0.36 -14.64 13.02
N ARG A 74 -0.28 -14.26 11.92
CA ARG A 74 -0.23 -15.01 10.67
C ARG A 74 -0.52 -14.12 9.47
N LEU A 75 0.11 -14.44 8.36
CA LEU A 75 -0.08 -13.88 7.04
C LEU A 75 -0.15 -15.02 6.04
N ILE A 76 -1.15 -14.98 5.16
CA ILE A 76 -1.36 -16.02 4.15
C ILE A 76 -1.62 -15.36 2.81
N GLU A 77 -0.86 -15.73 1.78
CA GLU A 77 -1.06 -15.23 0.42
C GLU A 77 -2.29 -15.90 -0.22
N LYS A 78 -3.26 -15.09 -0.66
CA LYS A 78 -4.46 -15.51 -1.42
C LYS A 78 -5.11 -16.79 -0.86
N PRO A 79 -5.50 -16.80 0.42
CA PRO A 79 -6.03 -17.99 1.06
C PRO A 79 -7.38 -18.37 0.46
N GLN A 80 -7.61 -19.67 0.23
CA GLN A 80 -8.92 -20.19 -0.15
C GLN A 80 -9.95 -20.03 0.98
N VAL A 81 -9.49 -20.11 2.23
CA VAL A 81 -10.29 -19.83 3.44
C VAL A 81 -9.56 -18.75 4.24
N PRO A 82 -9.93 -17.48 4.05
CA PRO A 82 -9.28 -16.34 4.71
C PRO A 82 -9.39 -16.43 6.24
N PRO A 83 -8.30 -16.23 6.99
CA PRO A 83 -8.34 -16.25 8.47
C PRO A 83 -9.03 -15.00 9.04
N SER A 84 -9.13 -13.92 8.25
CA SER A 84 -9.85 -12.70 8.59
C SER A 84 -10.26 -11.94 7.31
N GLY A 85 -10.89 -10.77 7.48
CA GLY A 85 -11.15 -9.80 6.41
C GLY A 85 -10.08 -8.72 6.26
N LEU A 86 -8.90 -8.87 6.87
CA LEU A 86 -7.82 -7.88 6.87
C LEU A 86 -6.82 -8.20 5.75
N ALA A 87 -6.88 -7.45 4.66
CA ALA A 87 -5.95 -7.57 3.55
C ALA A 87 -4.74 -6.66 3.72
N LEU A 88 -3.57 -7.14 3.30
CA LEU A 88 -2.37 -6.34 3.11
C LEU A 88 -2.63 -5.26 2.05
N VAL A 89 -2.37 -4.02 2.45
CA VAL A 89 -2.31 -2.87 1.55
C VAL A 89 -0.90 -2.78 0.97
N GLY A 90 -0.77 -2.38 -0.29
CA GLY A 90 0.49 -2.29 -1.03
C GLY A 90 1.46 -1.19 -0.57
N LEU A 91 1.54 -0.91 0.72
CA LEU A 91 2.49 0.00 1.34
C LEU A 91 3.10 -0.70 2.55
N TYR A 92 4.43 -0.75 2.58
CA TYR A 92 5.19 -1.47 3.58
C TYR A 92 6.38 -0.63 4.04
N MET A 93 6.71 -0.65 5.32
CA MET A 93 7.97 -0.11 5.84
C MET A 93 8.82 -1.23 6.39
N PHE A 94 10.11 -1.21 6.09
CA PHE A 94 11.03 -2.28 6.47
C PHE A 94 12.38 -1.75 6.94
N ASP A 95 13.02 -2.52 7.81
CA ASP A 95 14.47 -2.54 7.98
C ASP A 95 15.12 -3.62 7.10
N HIS A 96 16.42 -3.87 7.26
CA HIS A 96 17.15 -4.86 6.46
C HIS A 96 16.79 -6.33 6.72
N SER A 97 16.05 -6.65 7.80
CA SER A 97 15.64 -8.03 8.08
C SER A 97 14.77 -8.61 6.96
N ILE A 98 14.00 -7.78 6.25
CA ILE A 98 13.17 -8.23 5.14
C ILE A 98 13.99 -8.79 3.97
N ILE A 99 15.22 -8.32 3.75
CA ILE A 99 16.10 -8.85 2.71
C ILE A 99 16.51 -10.29 3.07
N THR A 100 16.83 -10.52 4.34
CA THR A 100 17.16 -11.86 4.86
C THR A 100 15.96 -12.80 4.73
N ALA A 101 14.76 -12.30 5.06
CA ALA A 101 13.52 -13.04 4.89
C ALA A 101 13.24 -13.38 3.41
N ALA A 102 13.38 -12.40 2.51
CA ALA A 102 13.19 -12.57 1.08
C ALA A 102 14.17 -13.58 0.45
N LYS A 103 15.39 -13.71 0.99
CA LYS A 103 16.37 -14.75 0.59
C LYS A 103 16.04 -16.14 1.12
N SER A 104 15.26 -16.22 2.19
CA SER A 104 14.96 -17.47 2.91
C SER A 104 13.70 -18.18 2.39
N ILE A 105 12.81 -17.44 1.73
CA ILE A 105 11.59 -18.00 1.14
C ILE A 105 11.86 -18.68 -0.21
N LYS A 106 10.90 -19.50 -0.65
CA LYS A 106 10.93 -20.17 -1.96
C LYS A 106 9.80 -19.63 -2.82
N PRO A 107 9.92 -19.71 -4.16
CA PRO A 107 8.82 -19.33 -5.04
C PRO A 107 7.54 -20.11 -4.72
N SER A 108 6.42 -19.41 -4.74
CA SER A 108 5.08 -19.99 -4.55
C SER A 108 4.73 -20.94 -5.70
N ALA A 109 3.54 -21.56 -5.64
CA ALA A 109 3.02 -22.36 -6.76
C ALA A 109 2.88 -21.54 -8.07
N ARG A 110 2.87 -20.20 -8.00
CA ARG A 110 2.87 -19.30 -9.16
C ARG A 110 4.27 -19.04 -9.72
N GLY A 111 5.32 -19.51 -9.05
CA GLY A 111 6.71 -19.18 -9.38
C GLY A 111 7.15 -17.80 -8.92
N GLU A 112 6.43 -17.19 -7.96
CA GLU A 112 6.71 -15.85 -7.46
C GLU A 112 7.24 -15.87 -6.01
N LEU A 113 8.18 -14.99 -5.69
CA LEU A 113 8.58 -14.69 -4.32
C LEU A 113 7.57 -13.72 -3.71
N GLU A 114 6.67 -14.24 -2.89
CA GLU A 114 5.58 -13.48 -2.29
C GLU A 114 6.10 -12.66 -1.10
N ILE A 115 5.75 -11.38 -1.02
CA ILE A 115 6.11 -10.55 0.15
C ILE A 115 5.42 -11.05 1.41
N THR A 116 4.23 -11.61 1.28
CA THR A 116 3.45 -12.22 2.36
C THR A 116 4.23 -13.34 3.05
N ASP A 117 4.94 -14.18 2.28
CA ASP A 117 5.78 -15.26 2.82
C ASP A 117 7.02 -14.70 3.52
N ALA A 118 7.62 -13.63 2.98
CA ALA A 118 8.78 -12.98 3.62
C ALA A 118 8.39 -12.33 4.95
N ILE A 119 7.23 -11.67 5.04
CA ILE A 119 6.75 -11.10 6.30
C ILE A 119 6.35 -12.21 7.27
N GLN A 120 5.75 -13.31 6.79
CA GLN A 120 5.47 -14.47 7.64
C GLN A 120 6.75 -15.07 8.23
N PHE A 121 7.83 -15.15 7.44
CA PHE A 121 9.14 -15.56 7.95
C PHE A 121 9.64 -14.66 9.08
N LEU A 122 9.47 -13.33 8.97
CA LEU A 122 9.81 -12.41 10.07
C LEU A 122 9.03 -12.73 11.34
N ILE A 123 7.72 -13.02 11.22
CA ILE A 123 6.87 -13.40 12.35
C ILE A 123 7.36 -14.71 12.99
N ASP A 124 7.65 -15.72 12.16
CA ASP A 124 8.07 -17.05 12.62
C ASP A 124 9.42 -17.01 13.36
N GLU A 125 10.33 -16.14 12.92
CA GLU A 125 11.65 -15.94 13.54
C GLU A 125 11.63 -14.96 14.73
N GLY A 126 10.45 -14.43 15.10
CA GLY A 126 10.26 -13.58 16.28
C GLY A 126 10.65 -12.12 16.09
N TYR A 127 10.79 -11.65 14.85
CA TYR A 127 10.93 -10.22 14.55
C TYR A 127 9.62 -9.46 14.81
N VAL A 128 9.72 -8.16 15.02
CA VAL A 128 8.56 -7.30 15.30
C VAL A 128 7.92 -6.85 13.98
N VAL A 129 6.69 -7.30 13.74
CA VAL A 129 5.85 -6.86 12.62
C VAL A 129 4.63 -6.12 13.17
N ASP A 130 4.63 -4.80 13.01
CA ASP A 130 3.57 -3.93 13.50
C ASP A 130 2.45 -3.77 12.45
N PRO A 131 1.18 -4.06 12.81
CA PRO A 131 0.05 -3.79 11.94
C PRO A 131 -0.49 -2.37 12.15
N HIS A 132 -0.75 -1.67 11.05
CA HIS A 132 -1.56 -0.46 11.05
C HIS A 132 -2.87 -0.71 10.28
N VAL A 133 -4.00 -0.73 10.99
CA VAL A 133 -5.32 -0.89 10.35
C VAL A 133 -5.84 0.47 9.92
N ILE A 134 -5.99 0.68 8.61
CA ILE A 134 -6.52 1.94 8.09
C ILE A 134 -8.03 2.04 8.32
N ASN A 135 -8.49 3.19 8.79
CA ASN A 135 -9.92 3.51 8.91
C ASN A 135 -10.46 4.23 7.66
N GLY A 136 -9.56 4.71 6.80
CA GLY A 136 -9.86 5.44 5.58
C GLY A 136 -9.98 4.55 4.34
N TRP A 137 -10.11 5.20 3.19
CA TRP A 137 -10.25 4.53 1.90
C TRP A 137 -8.90 4.19 1.28
N TRP A 138 -8.77 2.94 0.82
CA TRP A 138 -7.69 2.44 0.00
C TRP A 138 -8.25 1.79 -1.25
N LYS A 139 -7.57 1.97 -2.39
CA LYS A 139 -7.78 1.09 -3.55
C LYS A 139 -6.52 0.66 -4.26
N ASP A 140 -6.58 -0.61 -4.65
CA ASP A 140 -5.80 -1.23 -5.69
C ASP A 140 -6.45 -0.93 -7.06
N THR A 141 -5.75 -0.24 -7.94
CA THR A 141 -6.25 0.15 -9.27
C THR A 141 -5.98 -0.90 -10.36
N GLY A 142 -5.70 -2.16 -9.98
CA GLY A 142 -5.47 -3.26 -10.92
C GLY A 142 -6.65 -3.65 -11.82
N LYS A 143 -7.88 -3.17 -11.55
CA LYS A 143 -9.06 -3.35 -12.41
C LYS A 143 -9.55 -2.02 -12.98
N LEU A 144 -10.15 -2.06 -14.18
CA LEU A 144 -10.68 -0.88 -14.84
C LEU A 144 -11.74 -0.15 -13.99
N GLU A 145 -12.61 -0.92 -13.35
CA GLU A 145 -13.67 -0.38 -12.49
C GLU A 145 -13.09 0.30 -11.24
N ASP A 146 -12.04 -0.30 -10.65
CA ASP A 146 -11.36 0.26 -9.49
C ASP A 146 -10.61 1.56 -9.85
N LEU A 147 -10.03 1.64 -11.04
CA LEU A 147 -9.42 2.88 -11.55
C LEU A 147 -10.47 3.99 -11.74
N LEU A 148 -11.64 3.69 -12.31
CA LEU A 148 -12.70 4.67 -12.49
C LEU A 148 -13.26 5.16 -11.15
N GLU A 149 -13.44 4.24 -10.20
CA GLU A 149 -13.90 4.58 -8.85
C GLU A 149 -12.86 5.45 -8.13
N ALA A 150 -11.56 5.13 -8.26
CA ALA A 150 -10.49 5.93 -7.69
C ALA A 150 -10.49 7.36 -8.24
N ASN A 151 -10.65 7.52 -9.56
CA ASN A 151 -10.78 8.84 -10.18
C ASN A 151 -12.00 9.59 -9.63
N ARG A 152 -13.15 8.92 -9.50
CA ARG A 152 -14.37 9.56 -8.97
C ARG A 152 -14.14 10.07 -7.55
N ILE A 153 -13.54 9.26 -6.68
CA ILE A 153 -13.32 9.61 -5.27
C ILE A 153 -12.30 10.74 -5.12
N LEU A 154 -11.20 10.70 -5.88
CA LEU A 154 -10.20 11.77 -5.87
C LEU A 154 -10.79 13.09 -6.38
N LEU A 155 -11.58 13.05 -7.45
CA LEU A 155 -12.29 14.22 -7.96
C LEU A 155 -13.39 14.67 -7.01
N ASP A 156 -13.94 13.79 -6.18
CA ASP A 156 -15.01 14.15 -5.26
C ASP A 156 -14.53 15.05 -4.12
N ASP A 157 -13.25 14.98 -3.75
CA ASP A 157 -12.64 15.89 -2.77
C ASP A 157 -12.28 17.26 -3.37
N LEU A 158 -12.34 17.40 -4.70
CA LEU A 158 -12.00 18.65 -5.36
C LEU A 158 -13.13 19.67 -5.20
N GLU A 159 -12.88 20.74 -4.46
CA GLU A 159 -13.80 21.87 -4.41
C GLU A 159 -13.60 22.79 -5.62
N THR A 160 -14.69 23.17 -6.28
CA THR A 160 -14.63 24.12 -7.40
C THR A 160 -14.08 25.47 -6.90
N ARG A 161 -13.03 25.96 -7.54
CA ARG A 161 -12.43 27.27 -7.23
C ARG A 161 -12.10 28.00 -8.52
N ILE A 162 -12.66 29.19 -8.72
CA ILE A 162 -12.44 30.00 -9.94
C ILE A 162 -11.78 31.32 -9.52
N ASP A 163 -10.45 31.32 -9.47
CA ASP A 163 -9.65 32.50 -9.12
C ASP A 163 -9.16 33.26 -10.37
N GLY A 164 -9.11 32.59 -11.53
CA GLY A 164 -8.79 33.17 -12.84
C GLY A 164 -10.01 33.70 -13.58
N SER A 165 -9.93 33.81 -14.91
CA SER A 165 -11.03 34.33 -15.75
C SER A 165 -11.60 33.28 -16.69
N VAL A 166 -12.92 33.34 -16.90
CA VAL A 166 -13.66 32.50 -17.85
C VAL A 166 -14.40 33.45 -18.81
N ASP A 167 -14.26 33.23 -20.11
CA ASP A 167 -14.93 34.06 -21.11
C ASP A 167 -16.45 33.84 -21.14
N GLU A 168 -17.19 34.71 -21.85
CA GLU A 168 -18.66 34.64 -21.91
C GLU A 168 -19.18 33.46 -22.75
N ARG A 169 -18.31 32.80 -23.52
CA ARG A 169 -18.69 31.67 -24.40
C ARG A 169 -18.46 30.32 -23.74
N SER A 170 -17.70 30.29 -22.66
CA SER A 170 -17.34 29.10 -21.92
C SER A 170 -18.30 28.81 -20.78
N ARG A 171 -18.46 27.52 -20.46
CA ARG A 171 -19.23 27.06 -19.30
C ARG A 171 -18.42 26.04 -18.52
N ILE A 172 -18.26 26.29 -17.23
CA ILE A 172 -17.65 25.35 -16.29
C ILE A 172 -18.70 24.31 -15.88
N ILE A 173 -18.34 23.03 -15.95
CA ILE A 173 -19.20 21.90 -15.55
C ILE A 173 -18.39 21.01 -14.60
N GLY A 174 -18.97 20.70 -13.44
CA GLY A 174 -18.35 19.82 -12.45
C GLY A 174 -17.39 20.54 -11.50
N LYS A 175 -16.51 19.75 -10.89
CA LYS A 175 -15.50 20.18 -9.93
C LYS A 175 -14.25 20.63 -10.68
N VAL A 176 -14.03 21.94 -10.75
CA VAL A 176 -12.96 22.55 -11.57
C VAL A 176 -12.23 23.62 -10.77
N ILE A 177 -10.89 23.61 -10.83
CA ILE A 177 -10.05 24.69 -10.31
C ILE A 177 -9.48 25.49 -11.48
N VAL A 178 -9.78 26.79 -11.52
CA VAL A 178 -9.17 27.77 -12.44
C VAL A 178 -8.29 28.66 -11.59
N GLU A 179 -6.98 28.45 -11.67
CA GLU A 179 -5.99 29.23 -10.92
C GLU A 179 -5.99 30.70 -11.35
N LYS A 180 -5.49 31.58 -10.47
CA LYS A 180 -5.53 33.05 -10.65
C LYS A 180 -4.95 33.55 -11.98
N GLU A 181 -3.98 32.84 -12.55
CA GLU A 181 -3.31 33.20 -13.81
C GLU A 181 -3.87 32.45 -15.03
N ALA A 182 -4.85 31.57 -14.83
CA ALA A 182 -5.48 30.81 -15.90
C ALA A 182 -6.62 31.61 -16.56
N THR A 183 -6.72 31.49 -17.88
CA THR A 183 -7.85 32.01 -18.67
C THR A 183 -8.48 30.87 -19.44
N VAL A 184 -9.78 30.65 -19.26
CA VAL A 184 -10.59 29.73 -20.06
C VAL A 184 -11.25 30.52 -21.19
N VAL A 185 -10.93 30.16 -22.43
CA VAL A 185 -11.38 30.82 -23.68
C VAL A 185 -11.95 29.81 -24.67
#